data_AF-A0A7J0BIC6-F1
#
_entry.id   AF-A0A7J0BIC6-F1
#
_cell.length_a   1.000
_cell.length_b   1.000
_cell.length_c   1.000
_cell.angle_alpha   90.00
_cell.angle_beta   90.00
_cell.angle_gamma   90.00
#
_symmetry.space_group_name_H-M   'P 1'
#
loop_
_entity.id
_entity.type
_entity.pdbx_description
1 polymer ?
#
loop_
_entity_poly.entity_id
_entity_poly.type
_entity_poly.pdbx_seq_one_letter_code
_entity_poly.pdbx_strand_id
1 'polypeptide(L)'
;MNIPPFSPLREHARRHINSLIGLRCDAASSTDGDHAALLVAALAIFIEQAQTMDILCDPHSLFAKHFRETLTQGTLTADDLLPVLEDLLILIREKNLRAPALHPCQTERRLLNEVEEGNTWSPADNTAFAKHYFYNLPLHIAKSIMDKIPPLY
;
A
#
# COMPACT_ATOMS: atom_id res chain seq x y z
N MET A 1 18.98 11.28 -8.60
CA MET A 1 18.97 9.92 -8.01
C MET A 1 17.99 9.09 -8.83
N ASN A 2 18.41 7.90 -9.28
CA ASN A 2 17.55 6.99 -10.03
C ASN A 2 16.68 6.23 -9.00
N ILE A 3 15.36 6.40 -9.02
CA ILE A 3 14.48 5.74 -8.05
C ILE A 3 14.25 4.30 -8.52
N PRO A 4 14.55 3.28 -7.70
CA PRO A 4 14.36 1.90 -8.12
C PRO A 4 12.87 1.60 -8.29
N PRO A 5 12.49 0.87 -9.36
CA PRO A 5 11.13 0.40 -9.51
C PRO A 5 10.76 -0.60 -8.40
N PHE A 6 9.47 -0.81 -8.22
CA PHE A 6 8.85 -1.82 -7.38
C PHE A 6 8.99 -3.23 -7.94
N SER A 7 8.98 -3.43 -9.26
CA SER A 7 9.05 -4.77 -9.87
C SER A 7 10.21 -5.67 -9.39
N PRO A 8 11.44 -5.16 -9.15
CA PRO A 8 12.53 -5.92 -8.54
C PRO A 8 12.31 -6.31 -7.07
N LEU A 9 11.42 -5.61 -6.36
CA LEU A 9 11.14 -5.87 -4.94
C LEU A 9 10.19 -7.04 -4.72
N ARG A 10 9.61 -7.62 -5.78
CA ARG A 10 8.75 -8.80 -5.67
C ARG A 10 9.41 -9.96 -4.94
N GLU A 11 10.71 -10.17 -5.14
CA GLU A 11 11.43 -11.24 -4.46
C GLU A 11 11.65 -10.94 -2.97
N HIS A 12 11.81 -9.67 -2.61
CA HIS A 12 11.86 -9.25 -1.21
C HIS A 12 10.50 -9.48 -0.54
N ALA A 13 9.40 -9.07 -1.19
CA ALA A 13 8.04 -9.31 -0.72
C ALA A 13 7.74 -10.80 -0.52
N ARG A 14 8.15 -11.68 -1.45
CA ARG A 14 7.98 -13.14 -1.33
C ARG A 14 8.67 -13.70 -0.09
N ARG A 15 9.90 -13.27 0.18
CA ARG A 15 10.65 -13.69 1.37
C ARG A 15 9.93 -13.27 2.66
N HIS A 16 9.43 -12.04 2.69
CA HIS A 16 8.69 -11.52 3.85
C HIS A 16 7.36 -12.25 4.09
N ILE A 17 6.60 -12.60 3.05
CA ILE A 17 5.37 -13.40 3.20
C ILE A 17 5.65 -14.71 3.96
N ASN A 18 6.72 -15.43 3.61
CA ASN A 18 7.06 -16.68 4.29
C ASN A 18 7.37 -16.46 5.77
N SER A 19 8.07 -15.37 6.11
CA SER A 19 8.36 -14.99 7.50
C SER A 19 7.09 -14.62 8.27
N LEU A 20 6.19 -13.87 7.65
CA LEU A 20 4.94 -13.40 8.25
C LEU A 20 3.93 -14.54 8.49
N ILE A 21 3.92 -15.56 7.63
CA ILE A 21 3.10 -16.76 7.86
C ILE A 21 3.55 -17.46 9.15
N GLY A 22 4.85 -17.52 9.43
CA GLY A 22 5.40 -18.04 10.69
C GLY A 22 4.92 -17.22 11.89
N LEU A 23 5.09 -15.90 11.85
CA LEU A 23 4.64 -14.98 12.91
C LEU A 23 3.13 -15.10 13.19
N ARG A 24 2.30 -15.25 12.15
CA ARG A 24 0.85 -15.44 12.29
C ARG A 24 0.51 -16.74 13.04
N CYS A 25 1.24 -17.83 12.81
CA CYS A 25 1.01 -19.08 13.52
C CYS A 25 1.27 -18.93 15.03
N ASP A 26 2.24 -18.10 15.40
CA ASP A 26 2.60 -17.86 16.81
C ASP A 26 1.65 -16.86 17.48
N ALA A 27 1.04 -15.96 16.70
CA ALA A 27 0.28 -14.80 17.17
C ALA A 27 -1.24 -14.89 16.92
N ALA A 28 -1.79 -16.10 16.70
CA ALA A 28 -3.11 -16.40 16.12
C ALA A 28 -4.36 -15.82 16.83
N SER A 29 -4.22 -15.09 17.93
CA SER A 29 -5.31 -14.41 18.63
C SER A 29 -4.95 -12.99 19.08
N SER A 30 -3.95 -12.39 18.44
CA SER A 30 -3.45 -11.05 18.75
C SER A 30 -3.66 -10.09 17.58
N THR A 31 -3.67 -8.80 17.88
CA THR A 31 -3.72 -7.72 16.88
C THR A 31 -2.56 -7.79 15.87
N ASP A 32 -1.38 -8.24 16.32
CA ASP A 32 -0.24 -8.45 15.43
C ASP A 32 -0.47 -9.61 14.44
N GLY A 33 -1.21 -10.63 14.86
CA GLY A 33 -1.66 -11.72 13.99
C GLY A 33 -2.61 -11.24 12.89
N ASP A 34 -3.52 -10.33 13.21
CA ASP A 34 -4.45 -9.71 12.26
C ASP A 34 -3.71 -8.79 11.27
N HIS A 35 -2.81 -7.93 11.77
CA HIS A 35 -1.97 -7.08 10.93
C HIS A 35 -1.05 -7.90 10.02
N ALA A 36 -0.46 -8.99 10.51
CA ALA A 36 0.35 -9.88 9.69
C ALA A 36 -0.49 -10.54 8.58
N ALA A 37 -1.74 -10.93 8.86
CA ALA A 37 -2.64 -11.49 7.86
C ALA A 37 -3.01 -10.47 6.76
N LEU A 38 -3.33 -9.23 7.15
CA LEU A 38 -3.60 -8.14 6.21
C LEU A 38 -2.36 -7.80 5.38
N LEU A 39 -1.19 -7.74 6.00
CA LEU A 39 0.07 -7.46 5.31
C LEU A 39 0.44 -8.57 4.31
N VAL A 40 0.23 -9.85 4.64
CA VAL A 40 0.43 -10.94 3.69
C VAL A 40 -0.48 -10.79 2.47
N ALA A 41 -1.76 -10.46 2.67
CA ALA A 41 -2.69 -10.22 1.56
C ALA A 41 -2.26 -9.02 0.70
N ALA A 42 -1.84 -7.92 1.33
CA ALA A 42 -1.36 -6.73 0.64
C ALA A 42 -0.06 -7.00 -0.15
N LEU A 43 0.90 -7.75 0.41
CA LEU A 43 2.13 -8.15 -0.27
C LEU A 43 1.86 -9.09 -1.44
N ALA A 44 0.87 -9.97 -1.35
CA ALA A 44 0.47 -10.83 -2.47
C ALA A 44 -0.04 -9.98 -3.66
N ILE A 45 -0.90 -8.98 -3.39
CA ILE A 45 -1.35 -8.01 -4.39
C ILE A 45 -0.17 -7.25 -4.98
N PHE A 46 0.75 -6.78 -4.13
CA PHE A 46 1.96 -6.11 -4.59
C PHE A 46 2.76 -6.98 -5.55
N ILE A 47 2.97 -8.26 -5.24
CA ILE A 47 3.73 -9.18 -6.11
C ILE A 47 3.07 -9.33 -7.48
N GLU A 48 1.75 -9.41 -7.53
CA GLU A 48 0.99 -9.55 -8.78
C GLU A 48 0.97 -8.24 -9.58
N GLN A 49 0.89 -7.10 -8.90
CA GLN A 49 0.64 -5.79 -9.51
C GLN A 49 1.85 -4.85 -9.53
N ALA A 50 3.05 -5.31 -9.14
CA ALA A 50 4.22 -4.44 -9.01
C ALA A 50 4.54 -3.64 -10.29
N GLN A 51 4.37 -4.25 -11.47
CA GLN A 51 4.56 -3.57 -12.76
C GLN A 51 3.52 -2.48 -13.00
N THR A 52 2.26 -2.74 -12.63
CA THR A 52 1.19 -1.74 -12.69
C THR A 52 1.47 -0.58 -11.73
N MET A 53 1.96 -0.88 -10.53
CA MET A 53 2.35 0.11 -9.53
C MET A 53 3.57 0.94 -9.96
N ASP A 54 4.52 0.37 -10.72
CA ASP A 54 5.64 1.12 -11.32
C ASP A 54 5.18 2.22 -12.27
N ILE A 55 4.08 1.97 -12.98
CA ILE A 55 3.54 2.89 -13.97
C ILE A 55 2.65 3.94 -13.31
N LEU A 56 1.85 3.53 -12.32
CA LEU A 56 0.78 4.37 -11.79
C LEU A 56 1.18 5.11 -10.52
N CYS A 57 1.89 4.50 -9.58
CA CYS A 57 2.14 5.12 -8.28
C CYS A 57 3.26 6.16 -8.34
N ASP A 58 3.19 7.21 -7.53
CA ASP A 58 4.24 8.23 -7.46
C ASP A 58 5.50 7.64 -6.79
N PRO A 59 6.62 7.48 -7.52
CA PRO A 59 7.81 6.89 -6.95
C PRO A 59 8.50 7.79 -5.91
N HIS A 60 8.16 9.08 -5.86
CA HIS A 60 8.72 10.07 -4.93
C HIS A 60 7.92 10.21 -3.63
N SER A 61 6.76 9.55 -3.51
CA SER A 61 5.96 9.64 -2.29
C SER A 61 6.73 9.06 -1.08
N LEU A 62 6.47 9.64 0.10
CA LEU A 62 7.13 9.18 1.34
C LEU A 62 6.83 7.71 1.64
N PHE A 63 5.61 7.25 1.33
CA PHE A 63 5.16 5.88 1.49
C PHE A 63 5.86 4.94 0.51
N ALA A 64 6.00 5.34 -0.76
CA ALA A 64 6.78 4.59 -1.73
C ALA A 64 8.24 4.46 -1.30
N LYS A 65 8.84 5.53 -0.79
CA LYS A 65 10.23 5.51 -0.33
C LYS A 65 10.40 4.59 0.90
N HIS A 66 9.59 4.80 1.93
CA HIS A 66 9.61 4.00 3.16
C HIS A 66 9.39 2.52 2.85
N PHE A 67 8.38 2.18 2.05
CA PHE A 67 8.12 0.81 1.63
C PHE A 67 9.34 0.14 0.98
N ARG A 68 10.03 0.82 0.05
CA ARG A 68 11.22 0.26 -0.60
C ARG A 68 12.36 0.05 0.40
N GLU A 69 12.59 1.02 1.27
CA GLU A 69 13.63 0.96 2.30
C GLU A 69 13.35 -0.21 3.26
N THR A 70 12.14 -0.32 3.79
CA THR A 70 11.77 -1.35 4.75
C THR A 70 11.73 -2.74 4.11
N LEU A 71 11.23 -2.87 2.87
CA LEU A 71 11.16 -4.16 2.20
C LEU A 71 12.55 -4.70 1.79
N THR A 72 13.53 -3.81 1.59
CA THR A 72 14.93 -4.19 1.32
C THR A 72 15.74 -4.44 2.58
N GLN A 73 15.26 -3.99 3.74
CA GLN A 73 15.81 -4.34 5.04
C GLN A 73 15.49 -5.80 5.39
N GLY A 74 16.34 -6.39 6.24
CA GLY A 74 16.44 -7.84 6.49
C GLY A 74 15.13 -8.55 6.77
N THR A 75 14.76 -8.68 8.05
CA THR A 75 13.53 -9.38 8.48
C THR A 75 12.59 -8.35 9.07
N LEU A 76 11.31 -8.36 8.67
CA LEU A 76 10.30 -7.50 9.30
C LEU A 76 10.06 -7.94 10.74
N THR A 77 10.00 -6.95 11.63
CA THR A 77 9.63 -7.12 13.03
C THR A 77 8.15 -6.80 13.24
N ALA A 78 7.63 -7.03 14.45
CA ALA A 78 6.24 -6.69 14.79
C ALA A 78 5.96 -5.17 14.62
N ASP A 79 6.94 -4.33 14.95
CA ASP A 79 6.84 -2.87 14.84
C ASP A 79 6.79 -2.39 13.38
N ASP A 80 7.26 -3.20 12.42
CA ASP A 80 7.23 -2.88 10.99
C ASP A 80 5.89 -3.24 10.33
N LEU A 81 5.06 -4.08 10.97
CA LEU A 81 3.85 -4.64 10.34
C LEU A 81 2.87 -3.55 9.90
N LEU A 82 2.50 -2.68 10.84
CA LEU A 82 1.50 -1.65 10.59
C LEU A 82 2.04 -0.56 9.63
N PRO A 83 3.26 -0.01 9.81
CA PRO A 83 3.82 0.95 8.86
C PRO A 83 3.93 0.44 7.42
N VAL A 84 4.39 -0.81 7.22
CA VAL A 84 4.50 -1.40 5.88
C VAL A 84 3.12 -1.68 5.28
N LEU A 85 2.15 -2.09 6.10
CA LEU A 85 0.77 -2.25 5.67
C LEU A 85 0.16 -0.91 5.23
N GLU A 86 0.38 0.16 6.00
CA GLU A 86 -0.05 1.51 5.66
C GLU A 86 0.54 1.98 4.32
N ASP A 87 1.85 1.77 4.09
CA ASP A 87 2.45 2.11 2.81
C ASP A 87 1.78 1.37 1.64
N LEU A 88 1.55 0.06 1.79
CA LEU A 88 0.93 -0.75 0.75
C LEU A 88 -0.52 -0.33 0.48
N LEU A 89 -1.29 0.00 1.51
CA LEU A 89 -2.65 0.50 1.35
C LEU A 89 -2.69 1.81 0.59
N ILE A 90 -1.73 2.71 0.82
CA ILE A 90 -1.56 3.94 0.03
C ILE A 90 -1.25 3.62 -1.43
N LEU A 91 -0.31 2.71 -1.70
CA LEU A 91 0.06 2.33 -3.07
C LEU A 91 -1.11 1.66 -3.82
N ILE A 92 -1.85 0.76 -3.16
CA ILE A 92 -3.03 0.10 -3.73
C ILE A 92 -4.12 1.14 -4.01
N ARG A 93 -4.37 2.06 -3.08
CA ARG A 93 -5.34 3.14 -3.26
C ARG A 93 -4.96 4.05 -4.42
N GLU A 94 -3.69 4.46 -4.51
CA GLU A 94 -3.18 5.32 -5.57
C GLU A 94 -3.38 4.68 -6.95
N LYS A 95 -2.97 3.42 -7.08
CA LYS A 95 -3.17 2.62 -8.29
C LYS A 95 -4.65 2.64 -8.72
N ASN A 96 -5.56 2.37 -7.79
CA ASN A 96 -6.99 2.28 -8.08
C ASN A 96 -7.60 3.64 -8.44
N LEU A 97 -7.15 4.74 -7.84
CA LEU A 97 -7.60 6.09 -8.19
C LEU A 97 -7.09 6.53 -9.56
N ARG A 98 -5.87 6.14 -9.94
CA ARG A 98 -5.28 6.52 -11.24
C ARG A 98 -5.76 5.65 -12.41
N ALA A 99 -6.20 4.42 -12.14
CA ALA A 99 -6.71 3.51 -13.15
C ALA A 99 -8.05 2.88 -12.73
N PRO A 100 -9.15 3.67 -12.64
CA PRO A 100 -10.45 3.19 -12.18
C PRO A 100 -11.03 2.09 -13.10
N ALA A 101 -10.66 2.08 -14.37
CA ALA A 101 -11.07 1.06 -15.34
C ALA A 101 -10.47 -0.34 -15.06
N LEU A 102 -9.37 -0.43 -14.30
CA LEU A 102 -8.74 -1.71 -13.97
C LEU A 102 -9.48 -2.47 -12.86
N HIS A 103 -10.54 -1.90 -12.28
CA HIS A 103 -11.41 -2.44 -11.22
C HIS A 103 -10.69 -3.28 -10.13
N PRO A 104 -10.65 -2.83 -8.87
CA PRO A 104 -9.94 -3.57 -7.82
C PRO A 104 -10.44 -5.02 -7.73
N CYS A 105 -9.51 -5.96 -7.58
CA CYS A 105 -9.85 -7.36 -7.38
C CYS A 105 -10.55 -7.55 -6.02
N GLN A 106 -11.09 -8.74 -5.76
CA GLN A 106 -11.83 -8.98 -4.51
C GLN A 106 -10.98 -8.73 -3.26
N THR A 107 -9.71 -9.13 -3.27
CA THR A 107 -8.78 -8.93 -2.16
C THR A 107 -8.44 -7.45 -1.97
N GLU A 108 -8.20 -6.71 -3.06
CA GLU A 108 -7.97 -5.26 -3.00
C GLU A 108 -9.18 -4.52 -2.41
N ARG A 109 -10.40 -4.86 -2.86
CA ARG A 109 -11.62 -4.30 -2.30
C ARG A 109 -11.73 -4.56 -0.81
N ARG A 110 -11.46 -5.79 -0.37
CA ARG A 110 -11.48 -6.13 1.05
C ARG A 110 -10.48 -5.28 1.84
N LEU A 111 -9.23 -5.19 1.39
CA LEU A 111 -8.19 -4.39 2.06
C LEU A 111 -8.56 -2.91 2.15
N LEU A 112 -9.11 -2.33 1.09
CA LEU A 112 -9.56 -0.93 1.11
C LEU A 112 -10.77 -0.73 2.01
N ASN A 113 -11.71 -1.68 2.04
CA ASN A 113 -12.87 -1.62 2.93
C ASN A 113 -12.46 -1.65 4.41
N GLU A 114 -11.42 -2.42 4.79
CA GLU A 114 -10.91 -2.40 6.18
C GLU A 114 -10.50 -1.00 6.64
N VAL A 115 -10.01 -0.16 5.72
CA VAL A 115 -9.66 1.24 5.98
C VAL A 115 -10.91 2.13 5.93
N GLU A 116 -11.77 1.96 4.93
CA GLU A 116 -12.92 2.82 4.68
C GLU A 116 -14.07 2.61 5.69
N GLU A 117 -14.19 1.41 6.28
CA GLU A 117 -15.18 1.10 7.32
C GLU A 117 -14.78 1.60 8.71
N GLY A 118 -13.55 2.08 8.88
CA GLY A 118 -13.11 2.72 10.12
C GLY A 118 -12.67 1.75 11.23
N ASN A 119 -12.34 0.50 10.89
CA ASN A 119 -12.00 -0.54 11.88
C ASN A 119 -10.68 -0.22 12.59
N THR A 120 -9.59 -0.11 11.81
CA THR A 120 -8.23 0.12 12.33
C THR A 120 -7.76 1.57 12.12
N TRP A 121 -8.30 2.25 11.10
CA TRP A 121 -7.91 3.61 10.74
C TRP A 121 -9.13 4.52 10.69
N SER A 122 -8.99 5.73 11.21
CA SER A 122 -10.02 6.76 11.16
C SER A 122 -9.56 7.98 10.36
N PRO A 123 -10.43 8.64 9.58
CA PRO A 123 -10.13 9.93 8.97
C PRO A 123 -9.77 11.01 9.99
N ALA A 124 -10.25 10.87 11.24
CA ALA A 124 -9.95 11.78 12.33
C ALA A 124 -8.57 11.53 12.97
N ASP A 125 -7.87 10.45 12.61
CA ASP A 125 -6.56 10.16 13.15
C ASP A 125 -5.55 11.22 12.67
N ASN A 126 -4.78 11.75 13.61
CA ASN A 126 -3.76 12.75 13.31
C ASN A 126 -2.46 12.13 12.78
N THR A 127 -2.55 11.01 12.05
CA THR A 127 -1.41 10.27 11.49
C THR A 127 -1.08 10.74 10.07
N ALA A 128 0.15 10.45 9.62
CA ALA A 128 0.55 10.71 8.24
C ALA A 128 -0.27 9.88 7.25
N PHE A 129 -0.55 8.62 7.59
CA PHE A 129 -1.38 7.72 6.81
C PHE A 129 -2.79 8.28 6.61
N ALA A 130 -3.54 8.59 7.69
CA ALA A 130 -4.91 9.06 7.57
C ALA A 130 -5.03 10.35 6.74
N LYS A 131 -4.13 11.32 6.99
CA LYS A 131 -4.06 12.55 6.18
C LYS A 131 -3.82 12.26 4.70
N HIS A 132 -2.94 11.32 4.38
CA HIS A 132 -2.62 11.01 3.00
C HIS A 132 -3.72 10.20 2.31
N TYR A 133 -4.18 9.12 2.95
CA TYR A 133 -5.17 8.19 2.40
C TYR A 133 -6.50 8.88 2.09
N PHE A 134 -7.06 9.63 3.06
CA PHE A 134 -8.41 10.20 2.94
C PHE A 134 -8.45 11.54 2.22
N TYR A 135 -7.38 12.34 2.28
CA TYR A 135 -7.41 13.73 1.80
C TYR A 135 -6.39 13.99 0.69
N ASN A 136 -5.10 13.85 0.96
CA ASN A 136 -4.07 14.30 0.00
C ASN A 136 -4.10 13.48 -1.29
N LEU A 137 -4.25 12.15 -1.19
CA LEU A 137 -4.19 11.27 -2.35
C LEU A 137 -5.37 11.53 -3.30
N PRO A 138 -6.65 11.53 -2.88
CA PRO A 138 -7.76 11.92 -3.75
C PRO A 138 -7.58 13.31 -4.39
N LEU A 139 -7.14 14.30 -3.62
CA LEU A 139 -6.92 15.66 -4.12
C LEU A 139 -5.80 15.74 -5.16
N HIS A 140 -4.67 15.07 -4.91
CA HIS A 140 -3.54 15.03 -5.83
C HIS A 140 -3.92 14.34 -7.15
N ILE A 141 -4.67 13.24 -7.10
CA ILE A 141 -5.12 12.55 -8.32
C ILE A 141 -6.13 13.40 -9.08
N ALA A 142 -7.12 14.00 -8.39
CA ALA A 142 -8.09 14.89 -9.02
C ALA A 142 -7.39 16.06 -9.75
N LYS A 143 -6.41 16.69 -9.10
CA LYS A 143 -5.60 17.76 -9.71
C LYS A 143 -4.82 17.26 -10.92
N SER A 144 -4.15 16.11 -10.82
CA SER A 144 -3.40 15.54 -11.93
C SER A 144 -4.28 15.18 -13.14
N ILE A 145 -5.55 14.83 -12.94
CA ILE A 145 -6.50 14.57 -14.02
C ILE A 145 -6.93 15.89 -14.66
N MET A 146 -7.28 16.90 -13.85
CA MET A 146 -7.69 18.22 -14.36
C MET A 146 -6.59 18.89 -15.20
N ASP A 147 -5.33 18.81 -14.75
CA ASP A 147 -4.19 19.41 -15.45
C ASP A 147 -3.88 18.73 -16.81
N LYS A 148 -4.44 17.54 -17.06
CA LYS A 148 -4.29 16.79 -18.32
C LYS A 148 -5.42 17.05 -19.32
N ILE A 149 -6.46 17.79 -18.94
CA ILE A 149 -7.52 18.20 -19.85
C ILE A 149 -7.01 19.45 -20.58
N PRO A 150 -6.74 19.39 -21.91
CA PRO A 150 -6.35 20.58 -22.64
C PRO A 150 -7.48 21.60 -22.57
N PRO A 151 -7.17 22.91 -22.45
CA PRO A 151 -8.21 23.93 -22.46
C PRO A 151 -8.98 23.83 -23.78
N LEU A 152 -10.31 23.83 -23.69
CA LEU A 152 -11.19 23.88 -24.84
C LEU A 152 -11.01 25.25 -25.52
N TYR A 153 -10.16 25.32 -26.53
CA TYR A 153 -10.03 26.45 -27.46
C TYR A 153 -10.33 25.99 -28.88
#